data_AF-A0A3A8JGS4-F1
#
_entry.id   AF-A0A3A8JGS4-F1
#
_cell.length_a   1.000
_cell.length_b   1.000
_cell.length_c   1.000
_cell.angle_alpha   90.00
_cell.angle_beta   90.00
_cell.angle_gamma   90.00
#
_symmetry.space_group_name_H-M   'P 1'
#
loop_
_entity.id
_entity.type
_entity.pdbx_description
1 polymer ?
#
loop_
_entity_poly.entity_id
_entity_poly.type
_entity_poly.pdbx_seq_one_letter_code
_entity_poly.pdbx_strand_id
1 'polypeptide(L)'
;MKNEYQKSALLWLLCQAVALSACGPEADLEAVSELRAQEQGTYGADLGRRVGAGIASINTCGLANDFTPTCSPSSTAPEIAYIWTAPWTANYTFTTQGSNFDTVLEVRPYNDTTQSFGCNDDSNGTVQSSVTTHLTAGQTVYLIVDGYGASCGGAQVNISSDVHMLFGGMYGLRDNGVYVNPYTGATSCPSGYTSYQVLGSYNMDYNLYFCGRFADGATEPVAEFAGAFGWHSAGTYPNPITGGNSCPSGFLTTSTLGSYNMDYEVRYCHRQHVAGARDRYRFGGMYGFRNGGVYVNPITGTTSCPNGFTASRVLGTYNKDYEAFFCYRDIGP
;
A
#
# COMPACT_ATOMS: atom_id res chain seq x y z
N MET A 1 -28.61 33.69 -27.20
CA MET A 1 -27.32 34.02 -27.85
C MET A 1 -26.26 33.32 -27.02
N LYS A 2 -26.03 32.02 -27.25
CA LYS A 2 -25.09 31.42 -28.22
C LYS A 2 -23.63 31.82 -27.98
N ASN A 3 -22.84 30.80 -27.67
CA ASN A 3 -21.41 30.60 -27.92
C ASN A 3 -20.37 31.26 -27.00
N GLU A 4 -19.93 30.52 -25.97
CA GLU A 4 -18.50 30.42 -25.62
C GLU A 4 -18.01 28.98 -25.29
N TYR A 5 -18.80 27.95 -25.62
CA TYR A 5 -18.31 26.57 -25.73
C TYR A 5 -17.90 26.31 -27.18
N GLN A 6 -16.72 26.76 -27.66
CA GLN A 6 -16.01 26.26 -28.87
C GLN A 6 -14.67 26.98 -29.15
N LYS A 7 -13.78 27.12 -28.16
CA LYS A 7 -12.37 27.51 -28.40
C LYS A 7 -11.34 26.53 -27.85
N SER A 8 -11.75 25.28 -27.58
CA SER A 8 -10.86 24.21 -27.10
C SER A 8 -10.60 23.10 -28.12
N ALA A 9 -10.83 23.34 -29.41
CA ALA A 9 -10.66 22.34 -30.46
C ALA A 9 -10.02 22.94 -31.72
N LEU A 10 -8.83 23.54 -31.58
CA LEU A 10 -7.92 23.76 -32.71
C LEU A 10 -6.50 24.07 -32.22
N LEU A 11 -5.97 23.25 -31.32
CA LEU A 11 -4.55 23.32 -30.92
C LEU A 11 -3.89 21.93 -31.02
N TRP A 12 -4.23 21.22 -32.08
CA TRP A 12 -3.54 20.00 -32.53
C TRP A 12 -3.55 20.01 -34.06
N LEU A 13 -2.66 20.81 -34.65
CA LEU A 13 -2.01 20.54 -35.94
C LEU A 13 -0.97 21.65 -36.19
N LEU A 14 0.20 21.24 -36.70
CA LEU A 14 1.36 22.04 -37.13
C LEU A 14 2.40 22.37 -36.04
N CYS A 15 3.06 21.33 -35.55
CA CYS A 15 4.46 21.42 -35.15
C CYS A 15 5.32 20.78 -36.25
N GLN A 16 5.72 21.57 -37.24
CA GLN A 16 6.85 21.23 -38.11
C GLN A 16 7.64 22.49 -38.47
N ALA A 17 8.97 22.37 -38.29
CA ALA A 17 10.06 23.12 -38.92
C ALA A 17 10.43 24.53 -38.39
N VAL A 18 11.61 24.55 -37.73
CA VAL A 18 12.72 25.51 -37.87
C VAL A 18 12.53 26.97 -37.38
N ALA A 19 13.14 27.22 -36.22
CA ALA A 19 14.00 28.37 -35.84
C ALA A 19 13.55 29.85 -36.04
N LEU A 20 13.58 30.55 -34.90
CA LEU A 20 13.75 31.99 -34.63
C LEU A 20 12.59 32.99 -34.85
N SER A 21 12.38 33.77 -33.77
CA SER A 21 11.83 35.13 -33.65
C SER A 21 10.31 35.34 -33.52
N ALA A 22 9.90 35.53 -32.26
CA ALA A 22 9.03 36.59 -31.72
C ALA A 22 7.67 36.94 -32.40
N CYS A 23 6.58 36.62 -31.70
CA CYS A 23 5.39 37.48 -31.56
C CYS A 23 4.65 37.12 -30.26
N GLY A 24 4.35 38.11 -29.39
CA GLY A 24 3.91 37.97 -27.98
C GLY A 24 2.44 37.50 -27.76
N PRO A 25 1.82 37.73 -26.58
CA PRO A 25 2.13 38.72 -25.54
C PRO A 25 2.80 38.13 -24.29
N GLU A 26 3.61 38.95 -23.62
CA GLU A 26 4.05 38.71 -22.25
C GLU A 26 2.81 38.72 -21.34
N ALA A 27 2.29 37.53 -21.07
CA ALA A 27 1.39 37.33 -19.95
C ALA A 27 2.21 37.55 -18.68
N ASP A 28 1.85 38.61 -17.98
CA ASP A 28 2.44 39.12 -16.76
C ASP A 28 2.76 38.01 -15.75
N LEU A 29 4.03 37.57 -15.75
CA LEU A 29 4.50 36.49 -14.88
C LEU A 29 4.44 36.89 -13.40
N GLU A 30 4.39 38.19 -13.11
CA GLU A 30 4.22 38.71 -11.75
C GLU A 30 2.79 38.53 -11.24
N ALA A 31 1.77 38.74 -12.08
CA ALA A 31 0.37 38.52 -11.70
C ALA A 31 0.05 37.03 -11.42
N VAL A 32 0.69 36.11 -12.17
CA VAL A 32 0.56 34.66 -11.93
C VAL A 32 1.35 34.23 -10.67
N SER A 33 2.44 34.93 -10.35
CA SER A 33 3.22 34.73 -9.12
C SER A 33 2.44 35.19 -7.89
N GLU A 34 1.74 36.33 -7.94
CA GLU A 34 0.92 36.83 -6.83
C GLU A 34 -0.32 35.96 -6.58
N LEU A 35 -0.98 35.47 -7.64
CA LEU A 35 -2.06 34.47 -7.51
C LEU A 35 -1.57 33.13 -6.91
N ARG A 36 -0.34 32.70 -7.20
CA ARG A 36 0.27 31.50 -6.60
C ARG A 36 0.80 31.71 -5.18
N ALA A 37 1.21 32.93 -4.84
CA ALA A 37 1.66 33.28 -3.49
C ALA A 37 0.49 33.44 -2.52
N GLN A 38 -0.69 33.82 -3.03
CA GLN A 38 -1.89 34.03 -2.20
C GLN A 38 -2.64 32.73 -1.86
N GLU A 39 -2.41 31.63 -2.59
CA GLU A 39 -2.91 30.28 -2.26
C GLU A 39 -1.97 29.47 -1.33
N GLN A 40 -0.79 29.99 -0.96
CA GLN A 40 0.22 29.24 -0.19
C GLN A 40 0.11 29.36 1.34
N GLY A 41 -0.85 30.12 1.88
CA GLY A 41 -0.96 30.37 3.33
C GLY A 41 -1.44 29.17 4.16
N THR A 42 -2.17 28.24 3.56
CA THR A 42 -2.94 27.19 4.27
C THR A 42 -2.52 25.78 3.84
N TYR A 43 -1.82 25.65 2.71
CA TYR A 43 -1.33 24.36 2.20
C TYR A 43 0.12 24.14 2.58
N GLY A 44 0.35 23.23 3.52
CA GLY A 44 1.68 22.96 4.07
C GLY A 44 2.64 22.32 3.08
N ALA A 45 2.16 21.34 2.30
CA ALA A 45 2.90 20.70 1.20
C ALA A 45 2.05 19.57 0.56
N ASP A 46 2.50 19.13 -0.63
CA ASP A 46 2.18 17.79 -1.14
C ASP A 46 3.14 16.75 -0.52
N LEU A 47 2.58 15.84 0.27
CA LEU A 47 3.29 14.73 0.91
C LEU A 47 3.54 13.56 -0.06
N GLY A 48 3.00 13.65 -1.27
CA GLY A 48 3.08 12.65 -2.32
C GLY A 48 2.42 11.35 -1.88
N ARG A 49 3.21 10.28 -1.85
CA ARG A 49 2.76 8.91 -1.55
C ARG A 49 3.46 8.32 -0.31
N ARG A 50 4.03 9.17 0.55
CA ARG A 50 4.84 8.72 1.69
C ARG A 50 3.94 8.10 2.78
N VAL A 51 4.39 6.99 3.36
CA VAL A 51 3.75 6.29 4.50
C VAL A 51 4.85 6.03 5.53
N GLY A 52 4.59 6.30 6.80
CA GLY A 52 5.55 6.20 7.90
C GLY A 52 5.24 7.17 9.04
N ALA A 53 6.15 7.22 10.01
CA ALA A 53 6.13 8.21 11.08
C ALA A 53 6.88 9.49 10.68
N GLY A 54 6.46 10.64 11.22
CA GLY A 54 7.12 11.94 10.99
C GLY A 54 7.14 12.38 9.53
N ILE A 55 6.06 12.13 8.78
CA ILE A 55 5.97 12.45 7.35
C ILE A 55 5.98 13.96 7.09
N ALA A 56 5.44 14.72 8.05
CA ALA A 56 5.47 16.18 8.07
C ALA A 56 5.53 16.68 9.52
N SER A 57 6.14 17.86 9.70
CA SER A 57 6.15 18.57 10.96
C SER A 57 6.16 20.09 10.68
N ILE A 58 5.31 20.83 11.39
CA ILE A 58 5.20 22.29 11.27
C ILE A 58 4.65 22.87 12.58
N ASN A 59 4.94 24.14 12.86
CA ASN A 59 4.25 24.87 13.91
C ASN A 59 3.00 25.54 13.33
N THR A 60 1.82 25.23 13.86
CA THR A 60 0.55 25.81 13.39
C THR A 60 0.28 27.20 13.95
N CYS A 61 0.98 27.61 15.01
CA CYS A 61 0.76 28.93 15.61
C CYS A 61 1.08 30.05 14.62
N GLY A 62 0.09 30.93 14.40
CA GLY A 62 0.20 32.07 13.49
C GLY A 62 -0.14 31.75 12.03
N LEU A 63 -0.55 30.52 11.73
CA LEU A 63 -1.15 30.18 10.42
C LEU A 63 -2.59 30.70 10.33
N ALA A 64 -3.19 30.53 9.15
CA ALA A 64 -4.57 30.91 8.88
C ALA A 64 -5.58 29.97 9.56
N ASN A 65 -6.84 30.43 9.62
CA ASN A 65 -8.00 29.63 10.00
C ASN A 65 -9.08 29.70 8.92
N ASP A 66 -8.94 28.84 7.92
CA ASP A 66 -9.75 28.74 6.71
C ASP A 66 -10.62 27.47 6.69
N PHE A 67 -10.25 26.44 7.44
CA PHE A 67 -10.97 25.18 7.55
C PHE A 67 -11.62 25.05 8.92
N THR A 68 -12.93 24.84 8.94
CA THR A 68 -13.65 24.44 10.16
C THR A 68 -13.81 22.92 10.21
N PRO A 69 -13.18 22.20 11.16
CA PRO A 69 -13.32 20.75 11.26
C PRO A 69 -14.75 20.33 11.61
N THR A 70 -15.25 19.26 10.99
CA THR A 70 -16.63 18.80 11.22
C THR A 70 -16.91 18.32 12.65
N CYS A 71 -15.87 17.85 13.35
CA CYS A 71 -15.91 17.43 14.75
C CYS A 71 -15.53 18.54 15.75
N SER A 72 -15.08 19.71 15.26
CA SER A 72 -14.77 20.90 16.08
C SER A 72 -15.32 22.17 15.40
N PRO A 73 -16.66 22.30 15.27
CA PRO A 73 -17.28 23.34 14.46
C PRO A 73 -17.12 24.76 15.03
N SER A 74 -16.69 24.87 16.28
CA SER A 74 -16.38 26.15 16.94
C SER A 74 -14.88 26.43 17.03
N SER A 75 -14.04 25.64 16.33
CA SER A 75 -12.60 25.89 16.28
C SER A 75 -12.32 27.30 15.78
N THR A 76 -11.45 27.99 16.51
CA THR A 76 -10.81 29.23 16.07
C THR A 76 -9.30 29.04 15.91
N ALA A 77 -8.82 27.80 16.04
CA ALA A 77 -7.41 27.48 15.99
C ALA A 77 -6.88 27.65 14.56
N PRO A 78 -5.57 27.93 14.41
CA PRO A 78 -4.92 27.94 13.12
C PRO A 78 -4.56 26.51 12.69
N GLU A 79 -4.76 26.21 11.42
CA GLU A 79 -4.53 24.87 10.86
C GLU A 79 -3.48 24.83 9.74
N ILE A 80 -3.19 23.59 9.34
CA ILE A 80 -2.45 23.30 8.12
C ILE A 80 -3.12 22.17 7.33
N ALA A 81 -3.22 22.33 6.01
CA ALA A 81 -3.71 21.29 5.11
C ALA A 81 -2.56 20.69 4.29
N TYR A 82 -2.45 19.37 4.27
CA TYR A 82 -1.52 18.65 3.40
C TYR A 82 -2.26 17.92 2.29
N ILE A 83 -1.66 17.84 1.11
CA ILE A 83 -2.13 16.96 0.03
C ILE A 83 -1.41 15.63 0.17
N TRP A 84 -2.14 14.52 0.05
CA TRP A 84 -1.55 13.19 0.04
C TRP A 84 -2.33 12.25 -0.89
N THR A 85 -1.62 11.39 -1.61
CA THR A 85 -2.21 10.43 -2.55
C THR A 85 -1.95 9.01 -2.11
N ALA A 86 -3.03 8.22 -2.01
CA ALA A 86 -2.98 6.81 -1.69
C ALA A 86 -2.14 6.04 -2.71
N PRO A 87 -1.00 5.44 -2.31
CA PRO A 87 -0.19 4.66 -3.25
C PRO A 87 -0.86 3.35 -3.67
N TRP A 88 -1.77 2.84 -2.84
CA TRP A 88 -2.43 1.53 -2.98
C TRP A 88 -3.87 1.61 -2.45
N THR A 89 -4.72 0.66 -2.82
CA THR A 89 -6.04 0.51 -2.18
C THR A 89 -5.88 -0.15 -0.81
N ALA A 90 -6.23 0.55 0.27
CA ALA A 90 -6.15 0.04 1.64
C ALA A 90 -6.90 0.94 2.65
N ASN A 91 -7.00 0.47 3.88
CA ASN A 91 -7.29 1.33 5.02
C ASN A 91 -6.01 2.07 5.43
N TYR A 92 -6.10 3.40 5.47
CA TYR A 92 -5.04 4.29 5.95
C TYR A 92 -5.44 4.90 7.27
N THR A 93 -4.52 4.89 8.22
CA THR A 93 -4.65 5.59 9.50
C THR A 93 -3.71 6.78 9.50
N PHE A 94 -4.30 7.98 9.55
CA PHE A 94 -3.62 9.25 9.70
C PHE A 94 -3.67 9.62 11.18
N THR A 95 -2.54 10.02 11.76
CA THR A 95 -2.48 10.41 13.17
C THR A 95 -1.62 11.65 13.37
N THR A 96 -1.93 12.41 14.42
CA THR A 96 -1.13 13.54 14.88
C THR A 96 -0.22 13.20 16.07
N GLN A 97 -0.04 11.91 16.36
CA GLN A 97 0.78 11.44 17.48
C GLN A 97 2.18 12.07 17.45
N GLY A 98 2.60 12.63 18.58
CA GLY A 98 3.87 13.36 18.69
C GLY A 98 3.74 14.89 18.59
N SER A 99 2.54 15.39 18.27
CA SER A 99 2.21 16.81 18.41
C SER A 99 2.21 17.24 19.88
N ASN A 100 2.52 18.50 20.15
CA ASN A 100 2.64 19.03 21.52
C ASN A 100 1.46 19.91 21.96
N PHE A 101 0.34 19.83 21.26
CA PHE A 101 -0.90 20.53 21.55
C PHE A 101 -2.10 19.60 21.32
N ASP A 102 -3.27 20.09 21.71
CA ASP A 102 -4.56 19.42 21.51
C ASP A 102 -5.00 19.60 20.05
N THR A 103 -4.92 18.52 19.28
CA THR A 103 -5.12 18.56 17.83
C THR A 103 -6.54 18.19 17.44
N VAL A 104 -6.95 18.64 16.26
CA VAL A 104 -8.10 18.08 15.54
C VAL A 104 -7.61 17.67 14.15
N LEU A 105 -7.91 16.45 13.72
CA LEU A 105 -7.55 15.93 12.40
C LEU A 105 -8.80 15.65 11.59
N GLU A 106 -8.84 16.17 10.37
CA GLU A 106 -9.87 15.84 9.39
C GLU A 106 -9.27 15.40 8.05
N VAL A 107 -9.84 14.34 7.47
CA VAL A 107 -9.50 13.87 6.12
C VAL A 107 -10.64 14.22 5.17
N ARG A 108 -10.34 14.94 4.10
CA ARG A 108 -11.33 15.33 3.07
C ARG A 108 -10.90 14.88 1.67
N PRO A 109 -11.82 14.57 0.75
CA PRO A 109 -11.45 14.32 -0.63
C PRO A 109 -10.84 15.57 -1.29
N TYR A 110 -9.82 15.38 -2.13
CA TYR A 110 -9.17 16.51 -2.82
C TYR A 110 -10.10 17.24 -3.79
N ASN A 111 -11.04 16.53 -4.41
CA ASN A 111 -11.96 17.07 -5.40
C ASN A 111 -13.26 17.66 -4.82
N ASP A 112 -13.50 17.50 -3.52
CA ASP A 112 -14.68 18.06 -2.83
C ASP A 112 -14.37 18.26 -1.34
N THR A 113 -13.88 19.46 -0.99
CA THR A 113 -13.51 19.82 0.37
C THR A 113 -14.71 20.04 1.31
N THR A 114 -15.94 19.87 0.82
CA THR A 114 -17.15 19.94 1.66
C THR A 114 -17.50 18.61 2.32
N GLN A 115 -16.93 17.51 1.84
CA GLN A 115 -17.12 16.18 2.41
C GLN A 115 -16.04 15.84 3.44
N SER A 116 -16.40 15.00 4.40
CA SER A 116 -15.48 14.43 5.38
C SER A 116 -15.39 12.92 5.20
N PHE A 117 -14.16 12.40 5.08
CA PHE A 117 -13.87 10.97 5.20
C PHE A 117 -13.61 10.55 6.65
N GLY A 118 -13.59 11.50 7.57
CA GLY A 118 -13.45 11.28 9.00
C GLY A 118 -12.80 12.47 9.69
N CYS A 119 -13.26 12.76 10.92
CA CYS A 119 -12.74 13.81 11.77
C CYS A 119 -12.60 13.28 13.21
N ASN A 120 -11.53 13.67 13.89
CA ASN A 120 -11.30 13.30 15.28
C ASN A 120 -10.51 14.40 16.02
N ASP A 121 -10.83 14.64 17.28
CA ASP A 121 -10.10 15.50 18.23
C ASP A 121 -9.14 14.66 19.09
N ASP A 122 -9.66 13.67 19.81
CA ASP A 122 -8.87 12.86 20.75
C ASP A 122 -8.82 11.38 20.36
N SER A 123 -7.66 10.75 20.56
CA SER A 123 -7.50 9.31 20.33
C SER A 123 -6.61 8.66 21.38
N ASN A 124 -6.90 7.38 21.69
CA ASN A 124 -6.11 6.52 22.58
C ASN A 124 -5.83 7.12 23.98
N GLY A 125 -6.74 7.96 24.51
CA GLY A 125 -6.57 8.62 25.81
C GLY A 125 -5.52 9.74 25.81
N THR A 126 -5.17 10.25 24.62
CA THR A 126 -4.29 11.41 24.41
C THR A 126 -5.08 12.55 23.78
N VAL A 127 -4.48 13.75 23.73
CA VAL A 127 -5.02 14.93 23.02
C VAL A 127 -4.56 14.99 21.56
N GLN A 128 -4.08 13.86 21.02
CA GLN A 128 -3.74 13.72 19.61
C GLN A 128 -4.80 12.90 18.90
N SER A 129 -5.06 13.30 17.66
CA SER A 129 -6.14 12.77 16.84
C SER A 129 -5.69 11.60 15.95
N SER A 130 -6.65 10.77 15.57
CA SER A 130 -6.47 9.63 14.66
C SER A 130 -7.71 9.42 13.80
N VAL A 131 -7.53 9.34 12.48
CA VAL A 131 -8.59 9.05 11.52
C VAL A 131 -8.17 7.85 10.67
N THR A 132 -9.03 6.83 10.60
CA THR A 132 -8.85 5.70 9.69
C THR A 132 -9.90 5.73 8.59
N THR A 133 -9.48 5.69 7.34
CA THR A 133 -10.37 5.70 6.18
C THR A 133 -9.88 4.77 5.07
N HIS A 134 -10.82 4.19 4.32
CA HIS A 134 -10.53 3.36 3.16
C HIS A 134 -10.31 4.25 1.93
N LEU A 135 -9.15 4.12 1.29
CA LEU A 135 -8.81 4.88 0.08
C LEU A 135 -8.40 3.93 -1.04
N THR A 136 -8.78 4.27 -2.26
CA THR A 136 -8.38 3.53 -3.46
C THR A 136 -7.04 4.02 -4.00
N ALA A 137 -6.28 3.16 -4.69
CA ALA A 137 -5.00 3.53 -5.27
C ALA A 137 -5.14 4.75 -6.20
N GLY A 138 -4.30 5.76 -5.99
CA GLY A 138 -4.33 7.03 -6.72
C GLY A 138 -5.34 8.05 -6.20
N GLN A 139 -6.15 7.72 -5.19
CA GLN A 139 -7.07 8.67 -4.58
C GLN A 139 -6.30 9.70 -3.75
N THR A 140 -6.54 10.99 -4.04
CA THR A 140 -5.91 12.12 -3.34
C THR A 140 -6.86 12.71 -2.30
N VAL A 141 -6.32 13.05 -1.13
CA VAL A 141 -7.04 13.63 0.00
C VAL A 141 -6.31 14.85 0.56
N TYR A 142 -7.06 15.71 1.24
CA TYR A 142 -6.53 16.70 2.16
C TYR A 142 -6.47 16.11 3.57
N LEU A 143 -5.33 16.32 4.23
CA LEU A 143 -5.12 16.05 5.66
C LEU A 143 -5.07 17.39 6.37
N ILE A 144 -6.13 17.76 7.05
CA ILE A 144 -6.26 19.04 7.75
C ILE A 144 -5.93 18.79 9.22
N VAL A 145 -4.86 19.41 9.69
CA VAL A 145 -4.43 19.38 11.10
C VAL A 145 -4.70 20.74 11.72
N ASP A 146 -5.72 20.79 12.55
CA ASP A 146 -6.16 21.95 13.32
C ASP A 146 -5.92 21.70 14.82
N GLY A 147 -6.35 22.61 15.69
CA GLY A 147 -6.36 22.46 17.13
C GLY A 147 -7.76 22.51 17.74
N TYR A 148 -7.91 21.91 18.92
CA TYR A 148 -9.15 22.05 19.67
C TYR A 148 -9.26 23.47 20.28
N GLY A 149 -10.40 24.13 20.06
CA GLY A 149 -10.65 25.50 20.51
C GLY A 149 -9.76 26.52 19.80
N ALA A 150 -8.74 27.03 20.48
CA ALA A 150 -7.75 27.97 19.93
C ALA A 150 -6.32 27.43 20.05
N SER A 151 -6.17 26.13 20.32
CA SER A 151 -4.88 25.49 20.56
C SER A 151 -4.03 25.48 19.29
N CYS A 152 -2.72 25.69 19.43
CA CYS A 152 -1.76 25.58 18.34
C CYS A 152 -0.43 25.09 18.87
N GLY A 153 0.42 24.57 18.00
CA GLY A 153 1.75 24.11 18.38
C GLY A 153 2.48 23.39 17.26
N GLY A 154 3.53 22.65 17.64
CA GLY A 154 4.24 21.76 16.73
C GLY A 154 3.37 20.56 16.39
N ALA A 155 2.80 20.56 15.19
CA ALA A 155 2.07 19.45 14.61
C ALA A 155 3.05 18.42 14.01
N GLN A 156 2.77 17.14 14.23
CA GLN A 156 3.42 16.02 13.54
C GLN A 156 2.37 15.19 12.82
N VAL A 157 2.64 14.77 11.59
CA VAL A 157 1.74 13.88 10.83
C VAL A 157 2.40 12.53 10.60
N ASN A 158 1.71 11.46 10.98
CA ASN A 158 2.08 10.08 10.69
C ASN A 158 1.00 9.43 9.84
N ILE A 159 1.42 8.62 8.87
CA ILE A 159 0.53 7.92 7.96
C ILE A 159 0.90 6.45 8.03
N SER A 160 -0.05 5.58 8.36
CA SER A 160 0.12 4.13 8.34
C SER A 160 -0.96 3.49 7.49
N SER A 161 -0.73 2.27 7.05
CA SER A 161 -1.65 1.55 6.17
C SER A 161 -1.69 0.07 6.51
N ASP A 162 -2.87 -0.55 6.50
CA ASP A 162 -3.00 -2.01 6.56
C ASP A 162 -3.04 -2.62 5.16
N VAL A 163 -1.97 -2.42 4.39
CA VAL A 163 -1.83 -3.02 3.06
C VAL A 163 -1.33 -4.45 3.21
N HIS A 164 -2.20 -5.42 2.92
CA HIS A 164 -1.85 -6.84 2.88
C HIS A 164 -2.72 -7.58 1.86
N MET A 165 -2.33 -8.81 1.53
CA MET A 165 -3.12 -9.71 0.72
C MET A 165 -3.83 -10.71 1.63
N LEU A 166 -5.11 -10.91 1.39
CA LEU A 166 -5.83 -12.08 1.85
C LEU A 166 -5.25 -13.29 1.11
N PHE A 167 -4.89 -14.33 1.84
CA PHE A 167 -4.31 -15.54 1.27
C PHE A 167 -5.40 -16.56 0.91
N GLY A 168 -5.26 -17.15 -0.28
CA GLY A 168 -6.23 -18.09 -0.85
C GLY A 168 -5.65 -19.46 -1.17
N GLY A 169 -4.48 -19.79 -0.61
CA GLY A 169 -3.72 -20.98 -0.95
C GLY A 169 -2.74 -20.79 -2.09
N MET A 170 -2.02 -21.86 -2.41
CA MET A 170 -0.98 -21.90 -3.44
C MET A 170 -1.13 -23.18 -4.26
N TYR A 171 -0.62 -23.15 -5.48
CA TYR A 171 -0.58 -24.32 -6.37
C TYR A 171 0.63 -24.20 -7.29
N GLY A 172 1.02 -25.31 -7.91
CA GLY A 172 2.19 -25.34 -8.77
C GLY A 172 2.23 -26.55 -9.68
N LEU A 173 3.26 -26.61 -10.51
CA LEU A 173 3.52 -27.71 -11.43
C LEU A 173 4.66 -28.58 -10.91
N ARG A 174 4.68 -29.85 -11.31
CA ARG A 174 5.77 -30.80 -11.04
C ARG A 174 5.88 -31.84 -12.15
N ASP A 175 6.91 -32.65 -12.09
CA ASP A 175 7.04 -33.81 -12.99
C ASP A 175 5.80 -34.69 -12.96
N ASN A 176 5.20 -34.92 -14.13
CA ASN A 176 4.04 -35.78 -14.32
C ASN A 176 2.85 -35.47 -13.39
N GLY A 177 2.69 -34.21 -12.98
CA GLY A 177 1.54 -33.84 -12.15
C GLY A 177 1.49 -32.37 -11.74
N VAL A 178 0.63 -32.10 -10.77
CA VAL A 178 0.39 -30.77 -10.23
C VAL A 178 0.32 -30.81 -8.71
N TYR A 179 0.70 -29.70 -8.09
CA TYR A 179 0.32 -29.38 -6.72
C TYR A 179 -0.97 -28.58 -6.81
N VAL A 180 -2.08 -29.13 -6.31
CA VAL A 180 -3.37 -28.45 -6.32
C VAL A 180 -3.50 -27.51 -5.13
N ASN A 181 -4.30 -26.46 -5.28
CA ASN A 181 -4.68 -25.61 -4.16
C ASN A 181 -5.66 -26.38 -3.26
N PRO A 182 -5.36 -26.61 -1.97
CA PRO A 182 -6.22 -27.39 -1.08
C PRO A 182 -7.61 -26.78 -0.87
N TYR A 183 -7.79 -25.49 -1.13
CA TYR A 183 -9.07 -24.80 -0.98
C TYR A 183 -9.97 -24.88 -2.23
N THR A 184 -9.44 -25.38 -3.35
CA THR A 184 -10.22 -25.60 -4.59
C THR A 184 -10.14 -27.03 -5.10
N GLY A 185 -9.16 -27.82 -4.64
CA GLY A 185 -8.87 -29.15 -5.17
C GLY A 185 -8.32 -29.14 -6.60
N ALA A 186 -7.95 -27.97 -7.14
CA ALA A 186 -7.50 -27.79 -8.51
C ALA A 186 -6.33 -26.80 -8.61
N THR A 187 -5.73 -26.67 -9.80
CA THR A 187 -4.72 -25.63 -10.11
C THR A 187 -5.39 -24.28 -10.37
N SER A 188 -6.17 -23.81 -9.41
CA SER A 188 -6.98 -22.59 -9.51
C SER A 188 -7.17 -21.92 -8.16
N CYS A 189 -7.57 -20.65 -8.20
CA CYS A 189 -7.84 -19.86 -7.00
C CYS A 189 -9.31 -19.94 -6.58
N PRO A 190 -9.59 -19.77 -5.27
CA PRO A 190 -10.96 -19.61 -4.79
C PRO A 190 -11.66 -18.43 -5.46
N SER A 191 -13.00 -18.42 -5.47
CA SER A 191 -13.76 -17.30 -6.03
C SER A 191 -13.37 -15.97 -5.37
N GLY A 192 -13.17 -14.94 -6.19
CA GLY A 192 -12.73 -13.61 -5.73
C GLY A 192 -11.22 -13.47 -5.50
N TYR A 193 -10.43 -14.52 -5.74
CA TYR A 193 -8.96 -14.48 -5.67
C TYR A 193 -8.33 -14.48 -7.05
N THR A 194 -7.24 -13.74 -7.20
CA THR A 194 -6.42 -13.69 -8.40
C THR A 194 -5.23 -14.64 -8.25
N SER A 195 -4.87 -15.32 -9.33
CA SER A 195 -3.64 -16.11 -9.40
C SER A 195 -2.45 -15.24 -9.76
N TYR A 196 -1.41 -15.30 -8.94
CA TYR A 196 -0.15 -14.58 -9.15
C TYR A 196 0.99 -15.57 -9.29
N GLN A 197 1.64 -15.55 -10.44
CA GLN A 197 2.84 -16.35 -10.68
C GLN A 197 4.03 -15.74 -9.94
N VAL A 198 4.79 -16.58 -9.26
CA VAL A 198 6.00 -16.20 -8.48
C VAL A 198 7.26 -16.80 -9.06
N LEU A 199 7.13 -17.97 -9.69
CA LEU A 199 8.22 -18.70 -10.31
C LEU A 199 7.73 -19.33 -11.61
N GLY A 200 8.67 -19.61 -12.50
CA GLY A 200 8.46 -20.38 -13.71
C GLY A 200 9.26 -19.80 -14.86
N SER A 201 10.09 -20.64 -15.46
CA SER A 201 10.84 -20.35 -16.67
C SER A 201 10.78 -21.57 -17.58
N TYR A 202 10.52 -21.37 -18.87
CA TYR A 202 10.38 -22.48 -19.82
C TYR A 202 11.63 -23.39 -19.80
N ASN A 203 11.43 -24.69 -19.55
CA ASN A 203 12.47 -25.72 -19.42
C ASN A 203 13.54 -25.48 -18.34
N MET A 204 13.27 -24.62 -17.35
CA MET A 204 14.19 -24.38 -16.23
C MET A 204 13.49 -24.56 -14.89
N ASP A 205 12.41 -23.82 -14.62
CA ASP A 205 11.68 -23.90 -13.34
C ASP A 205 10.21 -24.23 -13.59
N TYR A 206 9.65 -25.10 -12.76
CA TYR A 206 8.20 -25.28 -12.74
C TYR A 206 7.48 -24.05 -12.20
N ASN A 207 6.26 -23.84 -12.70
CA ASN A 207 5.49 -22.67 -12.31
C ASN A 207 4.98 -22.81 -10.87
N LEU A 208 5.15 -21.74 -10.09
CA LEU A 208 4.61 -21.57 -8.75
C LEU A 208 3.63 -20.41 -8.74
N TYR A 209 2.45 -20.63 -8.17
CA TYR A 209 1.41 -19.62 -8.04
C TYR A 209 0.93 -19.50 -6.60
N PHE A 210 0.59 -18.28 -6.19
CA PHE A 210 -0.25 -18.04 -5.02
C PHE A 210 -1.55 -17.37 -5.42
N CYS A 211 -2.58 -17.64 -4.62
CA CYS A 211 -3.87 -17.00 -4.75
C CYS A 211 -3.96 -15.85 -3.76
N GLY A 212 -4.15 -14.64 -4.28
CA GLY A 212 -4.20 -13.42 -3.49
C GLY A 212 -5.43 -12.58 -3.82
N ARG A 213 -5.97 -11.91 -2.80
CA ARG A 213 -6.94 -10.83 -2.95
C ARG A 213 -6.46 -9.65 -2.13
N PHE A 214 -6.52 -8.43 -2.65
CA PHE A 214 -6.21 -7.24 -1.85
C PHE A 214 -7.21 -7.13 -0.70
N ALA A 215 -6.71 -6.90 0.52
CA ALA A 215 -7.58 -6.66 1.66
C ALA A 215 -8.35 -5.34 1.46
N ASP A 216 -9.67 -5.42 1.59
CA ASP A 216 -10.59 -4.27 1.47
C ASP A 216 -11.14 -3.82 2.84
N GLY A 217 -10.70 -4.48 3.92
CA GLY A 217 -11.15 -4.20 5.30
C GLY A 217 -12.49 -4.80 5.67
N ALA A 218 -13.21 -5.44 4.73
CA ALA A 218 -14.51 -6.07 4.97
C ALA A 218 -14.48 -7.58 4.70
N THR A 219 -13.65 -8.01 3.76
CA THR A 219 -13.52 -9.42 3.36
C THR A 219 -12.50 -10.12 4.25
N GLU A 220 -12.90 -11.27 4.78
CA GLU A 220 -12.02 -12.19 5.50
C GLU A 220 -11.32 -13.17 4.54
N PRO A 221 -10.11 -13.64 4.86
CA PRO A 221 -9.40 -14.58 3.99
C PRO A 221 -10.04 -15.96 4.00
N VAL A 222 -9.84 -16.73 2.92
CA VAL A 222 -10.16 -18.18 2.88
C VAL A 222 -9.18 -18.96 3.75
N ALA A 223 -7.92 -18.53 3.78
CA ALA A 223 -6.83 -19.24 4.39
C ALA A 223 -5.93 -18.30 5.19
N GLU A 224 -5.52 -18.76 6.36
CA GLU A 224 -4.44 -18.10 7.10
C GLU A 224 -3.10 -18.62 6.60
N PHE A 225 -2.12 -17.73 6.46
CA PHE A 225 -0.75 -18.06 6.06
C PHE A 225 0.20 -17.91 7.23
N ALA A 226 0.99 -18.94 7.52
CA ALA A 226 1.96 -18.93 8.62
C ALA A 226 3.37 -19.26 8.15
N GLY A 227 3.74 -18.66 7.02
CA GLY A 227 5.08 -18.76 6.45
C GLY A 227 5.23 -19.91 5.48
N ALA A 228 6.42 -19.99 4.91
CA ALA A 228 6.84 -21.02 3.99
C ALA A 228 8.33 -21.31 4.21
N PHE A 229 8.76 -22.47 3.73
CA PHE A 229 10.13 -22.92 3.84
C PHE A 229 10.49 -23.78 2.63
N GLY A 230 11.77 -23.88 2.35
CA GLY A 230 12.27 -24.64 1.21
C GLY A 230 13.66 -25.19 1.44
N TRP A 231 14.20 -25.78 0.38
CA TRP A 231 15.53 -26.40 0.39
C TRP A 231 16.41 -25.82 -0.72
N HIS A 232 17.72 -25.98 -0.57
CA HIS A 232 18.72 -25.71 -1.59
C HIS A 232 19.90 -26.66 -1.43
N SER A 233 20.89 -26.59 -2.32
CA SER A 233 22.00 -27.56 -2.37
C SER A 233 22.87 -27.65 -1.11
N ALA A 234 22.83 -26.64 -0.25
CA ALA A 234 23.71 -26.51 0.92
C ALA A 234 22.92 -26.42 2.24
N GLY A 235 21.60 -26.62 2.23
CA GLY A 235 20.79 -26.50 3.43
C GLY A 235 19.34 -26.17 3.14
N THR A 236 18.76 -25.34 4.01
CA THR A 236 17.34 -25.01 3.99
C THR A 236 17.10 -23.52 4.10
N TYR A 237 15.97 -23.09 3.55
CA TYR A 237 15.35 -21.81 3.84
C TYR A 237 14.29 -22.05 4.92
N PRO A 238 14.59 -21.82 6.20
CA PRO A 238 13.66 -22.12 7.29
C PRO A 238 12.46 -21.16 7.27
N ASN A 239 11.33 -21.63 7.79
CA ASN A 239 10.18 -20.77 8.05
C ASN A 239 10.57 -19.78 9.16
N PRO A 240 10.59 -18.47 8.89
CA PRO A 240 11.02 -17.48 9.87
C PRO A 240 10.14 -17.43 11.11
N ILE A 241 8.90 -17.95 11.04
CA ILE A 241 7.98 -17.98 12.18
C ILE A 241 8.37 -19.07 13.19
N THR A 242 8.86 -20.22 12.72
CA THR A 242 9.26 -21.34 13.59
C THR A 242 10.76 -21.46 13.76
N GLY A 243 11.55 -20.75 12.94
CA GLY A 243 13.00 -20.89 12.86
C GLY A 243 13.47 -22.20 12.21
N GLY A 244 12.57 -23.00 11.62
CA GLY A 244 12.91 -24.31 11.07
C GLY A 244 12.05 -24.73 9.87
N ASN A 245 12.26 -25.95 9.38
CA ASN A 245 11.50 -26.54 8.28
C ASN A 245 10.14 -27.11 8.74
N SER A 246 9.37 -26.30 9.45
CA SER A 246 8.12 -26.70 10.08
C SER A 246 7.09 -25.58 10.11
N CYS A 247 5.83 -25.96 10.25
CA CYS A 247 4.73 -25.04 10.48
C CYS A 247 4.47 -24.80 11.96
N PRO A 248 3.95 -23.63 12.34
CA PRO A 248 3.48 -23.40 13.70
C PRO A 248 2.39 -24.40 14.10
N SER A 249 2.24 -24.63 15.40
CA SER A 249 1.19 -25.52 15.91
C SER A 249 -0.19 -25.10 15.39
N GLY A 250 -0.98 -26.07 14.93
CA GLY A 250 -2.30 -25.82 14.34
C GLY A 250 -2.31 -25.42 12.86
N PHE A 251 -1.15 -25.30 12.20
CA PHE A 251 -1.04 -25.08 10.76
C PHE A 251 -0.65 -26.38 10.03
N LEU A 252 -1.28 -26.59 8.88
CA LEU A 252 -0.97 -27.67 7.94
C LEU A 252 0.26 -27.31 7.10
N THR A 253 1.01 -28.31 6.68
CA THR A 253 2.14 -28.18 5.75
C THR A 253 1.75 -28.75 4.39
N THR A 254 1.86 -27.95 3.32
CA THR A 254 1.54 -28.38 1.95
C THR A 254 2.68 -28.03 1.00
N SER A 255 3.02 -28.96 0.10
CA SER A 255 4.03 -28.75 -0.94
C SER A 255 3.44 -28.00 -2.14
N THR A 256 4.20 -27.06 -2.70
CA THR A 256 3.78 -26.25 -3.86
C THR A 256 4.76 -26.28 -5.02
N LEU A 257 5.96 -26.76 -4.77
CA LEU A 257 7.00 -26.95 -5.75
C LEU A 257 7.86 -28.13 -5.31
N GLY A 258 8.48 -28.82 -6.26
CA GLY A 258 9.42 -29.91 -6.02
C GLY A 258 9.37 -30.95 -7.14
N SER A 259 10.52 -31.19 -7.77
CA SER A 259 10.66 -32.19 -8.83
C SER A 259 11.98 -32.93 -8.67
N TYR A 260 11.98 -34.24 -8.91
CA TYR A 260 13.15 -35.08 -8.63
C TYR A 260 14.33 -34.66 -9.53
N ASN A 261 15.44 -34.23 -8.92
CA ASN A 261 16.65 -33.71 -9.59
C ASN A 261 16.49 -32.44 -10.44
N MET A 262 15.37 -31.71 -10.32
CA MET A 262 15.18 -30.42 -10.98
C MET A 262 14.95 -29.30 -9.97
N ASP A 263 13.83 -29.33 -9.25
CA ASP A 263 13.45 -28.26 -8.34
C ASP A 263 13.51 -28.70 -6.89
N TYR A 264 14.14 -27.89 -6.05
CA TYR A 264 14.02 -28.06 -4.60
C TYR A 264 12.57 -27.82 -4.16
N GLU A 265 12.17 -28.57 -3.14
CA GLU A 265 10.81 -28.49 -2.63
C GLU A 265 10.56 -27.13 -1.97
N VAL A 266 9.37 -26.58 -2.17
CA VAL A 266 8.84 -25.46 -1.39
C VAL A 266 7.57 -25.93 -0.71
N ARG A 267 7.49 -25.70 0.60
CA ARG A 267 6.31 -25.96 1.41
C ARG A 267 5.81 -24.68 2.06
N TYR A 268 4.50 -24.59 2.24
CA TYR A 268 3.86 -23.47 2.92
C TYR A 268 2.96 -23.95 4.05
N CYS A 269 2.79 -23.06 5.02
CA CYS A 269 2.03 -23.29 6.23
C CYS A 269 0.71 -22.58 6.14
N HIS A 270 -0.38 -23.33 6.26
CA HIS A 270 -1.71 -22.75 6.14
C HIS A 270 -2.73 -23.47 7.02
N ARG A 271 -3.85 -22.79 7.29
CA ARG A 271 -5.07 -23.43 7.82
C ARG A 271 -6.29 -22.70 7.27
N GLN A 272 -7.43 -23.37 7.33
CA GLN A 272 -8.70 -22.74 7.01
C GLN A 272 -8.92 -21.57 7.96
N HIS A 273 -9.25 -20.39 7.42
CA HIS A 273 -9.58 -19.25 8.25
C HIS A 273 -10.91 -19.47 8.97
N VAL A 274 -10.98 -19.02 10.22
CA VAL A 274 -12.19 -19.05 11.05
C VAL A 274 -12.78 -17.65 11.05
N ALA A 275 -14.04 -17.51 10.65
CA ALA A 275 -14.66 -16.20 10.54
C ALA A 275 -14.62 -15.42 11.85
N GLY A 276 -14.28 -14.13 11.77
CA GLY A 276 -14.06 -13.23 12.90
C GLY A 276 -12.71 -13.40 13.62
N ALA A 277 -11.89 -14.39 13.25
CA ALA A 277 -10.56 -14.54 13.82
C ALA A 277 -9.61 -13.47 13.28
N ARG A 278 -8.66 -13.05 14.12
CA ARG A 278 -7.56 -12.18 13.68
C ARG A 278 -6.36 -13.03 13.29
N ASP A 279 -5.87 -12.81 12.07
CA ASP A 279 -4.65 -13.45 11.59
C ASP A 279 -3.43 -12.79 12.24
N ARG A 280 -2.66 -13.57 13.01
CA ARG A 280 -1.40 -13.09 13.63
C ARG A 280 -0.35 -12.68 12.59
N TYR A 281 -0.31 -13.37 11.46
CA TYR A 281 0.70 -13.14 10.42
C TYR A 281 0.03 -12.56 9.19
N ARG A 282 0.28 -11.28 8.93
CA ARG A 282 -0.18 -10.65 7.68
C ARG A 282 0.68 -11.16 6.53
N PHE A 283 0.01 -11.58 5.45
CA PHE A 283 0.65 -11.97 4.21
C PHE A 283 0.75 -10.76 3.27
N GLY A 284 1.96 -10.40 2.88
CA GLY A 284 2.25 -9.24 2.04
C GLY A 284 2.44 -9.58 0.56
N GLY A 285 2.01 -10.77 0.11
CA GLY A 285 2.28 -11.27 -1.23
C GLY A 285 3.63 -11.96 -1.38
N MET A 286 3.96 -12.33 -2.60
CA MET A 286 5.22 -12.97 -2.99
C MET A 286 5.80 -12.33 -4.24
N TYR A 287 7.10 -12.46 -4.42
CA TYR A 287 7.82 -12.05 -5.63
C TYR A 287 8.95 -13.04 -5.92
N GLY A 288 9.45 -13.02 -7.16
CA GLY A 288 10.52 -13.91 -7.57
C GLY A 288 11.18 -13.47 -8.86
N PHE A 289 12.10 -14.29 -9.34
CA PHE A 289 12.92 -13.99 -10.52
C PHE A 289 12.71 -15.06 -11.60
N ARG A 290 13.03 -14.70 -12.84
CA ARG A 290 13.00 -15.61 -14.00
C ARG A 290 14.03 -15.20 -15.04
N ASN A 291 14.19 -16.01 -16.08
CA ASN A 291 15.06 -15.63 -17.19
C ASN A 291 14.56 -14.36 -17.89
N GLY A 292 15.43 -13.35 -17.96
CA GLY A 292 15.13 -12.07 -18.60
C GLY A 292 14.04 -11.22 -17.91
N GLY A 293 13.68 -11.50 -16.65
CA GLY A 293 12.66 -10.70 -15.97
C GLY A 293 12.40 -11.08 -14.51
N VAL A 294 11.31 -10.51 -13.98
CA VAL A 294 10.91 -10.68 -12.58
C VAL A 294 9.41 -10.95 -12.48
N TYR A 295 9.02 -11.64 -11.41
CA TYR A 295 7.66 -11.69 -10.92
C TYR A 295 7.57 -10.70 -9.76
N VAL A 296 6.85 -9.59 -9.98
CA VAL A 296 6.75 -8.52 -8.99
C VAL A 296 5.75 -8.87 -7.90
N ASN A 297 5.95 -8.31 -6.71
CA ASN A 297 4.95 -8.37 -5.66
C ASN A 297 3.70 -7.59 -6.14
N PRO A 298 2.48 -8.16 -6.08
CA PRO A 298 1.29 -7.51 -6.62
C PRO A 298 0.93 -6.22 -5.90
N ILE A 299 1.27 -6.12 -4.62
CA ILE A 299 1.18 -4.87 -3.89
C ILE A 299 2.17 -3.92 -4.59
N THR A 300 3.49 -4.18 -4.56
CA THR A 300 4.51 -3.14 -4.85
C THR A 300 4.76 -2.85 -6.30
N GLY A 301 4.37 -3.74 -7.20
CA GLY A 301 4.77 -3.66 -8.60
C GLY A 301 6.29 -3.76 -8.79
N THR A 302 7.03 -4.15 -7.75
CA THR A 302 8.49 -4.31 -7.76
C THR A 302 8.89 -5.63 -7.07
N THR A 303 10.19 -5.95 -7.04
CA THR A 303 10.74 -7.10 -6.31
C THR A 303 11.07 -6.75 -4.86
N SER A 304 10.12 -6.13 -4.16
CA SER A 304 10.25 -5.80 -2.74
C SER A 304 8.95 -6.02 -1.99
N CYS A 305 9.05 -6.24 -0.68
CA CYS A 305 7.89 -6.30 0.19
C CYS A 305 7.24 -4.93 0.40
N PRO A 306 5.95 -4.89 0.76
CA PRO A 306 5.30 -3.67 1.21
C PRO A 306 6.00 -3.11 2.46
N ASN A 307 5.89 -1.81 2.70
CA ASN A 307 6.48 -1.18 3.88
C ASN A 307 6.00 -1.85 5.18
N GLY A 308 6.94 -2.15 6.08
CA GLY A 308 6.66 -2.84 7.34
C GLY A 308 6.55 -4.37 7.23
N PHE A 309 6.73 -4.96 6.04
CA PHE A 309 6.81 -6.40 5.85
C PHE A 309 8.27 -6.85 5.68
N THR A 310 8.56 -8.03 6.22
CA THR A 310 9.85 -8.70 6.09
C THR A 310 9.81 -9.65 4.89
N ALA A 311 10.83 -9.59 4.04
CA ALA A 311 11.05 -10.57 2.98
C ALA A 311 11.70 -11.84 3.55
N SER A 312 11.14 -13.00 3.22
CA SER A 312 11.73 -14.30 3.54
C SER A 312 11.89 -15.11 2.27
N ARG A 313 13.13 -15.52 2.01
CA ARG A 313 13.48 -16.36 0.86
C ARG A 313 12.98 -17.78 1.11
N VAL A 314 12.40 -18.39 0.11
CA VAL A 314 11.92 -19.80 0.15
C VAL A 314 12.53 -20.67 -0.92
N LEU A 315 13.14 -20.06 -1.94
CA LEU A 315 13.81 -20.78 -3.02
C LEU A 315 14.98 -19.97 -3.57
N GLY A 316 15.85 -20.67 -4.29
CA GLY A 316 16.86 -20.12 -5.18
C GLY A 316 18.21 -20.73 -4.87
N THR A 317 18.95 -21.12 -5.90
CA THR A 317 20.34 -21.58 -5.78
C THR A 317 21.15 -20.81 -6.81
N TYR A 318 22.27 -20.21 -6.41
CA TYR A 318 23.11 -19.42 -7.33
C TYR A 318 23.47 -20.24 -8.58
N ASN A 319 23.14 -19.70 -9.77
CA ASN A 319 23.30 -20.34 -11.10
C ASN A 319 22.51 -21.64 -11.34
N LYS A 320 21.48 -21.95 -10.55
CA LYS A 320 20.60 -23.11 -10.78
C LYS A 320 19.12 -22.74 -10.75
N ASP A 321 18.66 -22.16 -9.65
CA ASP A 321 17.23 -21.88 -9.44
C ASP A 321 17.04 -20.40 -9.16
N TYR A 322 16.02 -19.80 -9.75
CA TYR A 322 15.69 -18.42 -9.46
C TYR A 322 15.15 -18.25 -8.04
N GLU A 323 15.43 -17.09 -7.46
CA GLU A 323 15.03 -16.79 -6.10
C GLU A 323 13.53 -16.50 -6.03
N ALA A 324 12.88 -16.96 -4.96
CA ALA A 324 11.50 -16.62 -4.64
C ALA A 324 11.38 -16.25 -3.17
N PHE A 325 10.54 -15.25 -2.90
CA PHE A 325 10.37 -14.65 -1.60
C PHE A 325 8.89 -14.48 -1.29
N PHE A 326 8.53 -14.67 -0.01
CA PHE A 326 7.25 -14.18 0.51
C PHE A 326 7.47 -13.02 1.48
N CYS A 327 6.44 -12.20 1.60
CA CYS A 327 6.40 -11.07 2.51
C CYS A 327 5.48 -11.38 3.68
N TYR A 328 5.95 -11.16 4.89
CA TYR A 328 5.13 -11.36 6.09
C TYR A 328 5.37 -10.26 7.12
N ARG A 329 4.38 -10.03 7.97
CA ARG A 329 4.47 -9.15 9.14
C ARG A 329 3.77 -9.84 10.31
N ASP A 330 4.49 -10.08 11.42
CA ASP A 330 3.89 -10.51 12.68
C ASP A 330 3.24 -9.28 13.32
N ILE A 331 1.91 -9.33 13.51
CA ILE A 331 1.17 -8.24 14.15
C ILE A 331 0.91 -8.51 15.64
N GLY A 332 1.48 -9.58 16.18
CA GLY A 332 1.27 -10.01 17.56
C GLY A 332 -0.03 -10.82 17.74
N PRO A 333 -0.26 -11.32 18.96
CA PRO A 333 -1.48 -12.05 19.32
C PRO A 333 -2.75 -11.19 19.31
#